data_AF-A0A849QW19-F1
#
_entry.id   AF-A0A849QW19-F1
#
_cell.length_a   1.000
_cell.length_b   1.000
_cell.length_c   1.000
_cell.angle_alpha   90.00
_cell.angle_beta   90.00
_cell.angle_gamma   90.00
#
_symmetry.space_group_name_H-M   'P 1'
#
loop_
_entity.id
_entity.type
_entity.pdbx_description
1 polymer ?
#
loop_
_entity_poly.entity_id
_entity_poly.type
_entity_poly.pdbx_seq_one_letter_code
_entity_poly.pdbx_strand_id
1 'polypeptide(L)'
;MTHEEAMALPKQQFIDRCKAWLDEFNDGNQLNIDGPTKCPIHAWVMHNHQACCKDLVGGITNCEICGQPMCPDCSNHGVTQLSRVTGYIQDVAGFNAGKKQELADRKKHDTFR
;
A
#
# COMPACT_ATOMS: atom_id res chain seq x y z
N MET A 1 -8.45 -7.63 25.42
CA MET A 1 -7.19 -8.04 24.76
C MET A 1 -6.23 -6.87 24.81
N THR A 2 -5.02 -7.08 25.29
CA THR A 2 -3.95 -6.08 25.34
C THR A 2 -3.29 -5.91 23.98
N HIS A 3 -2.46 -4.87 23.83
CA HIS A 3 -1.68 -4.66 22.61
C HIS A 3 -0.72 -5.84 22.33
N GLU A 4 -0.07 -6.36 23.37
CA GLU A 4 0.87 -7.49 23.25
C GLU A 4 0.17 -8.77 22.80
N GLU A 5 -1.00 -9.06 23.37
CA GLU A 5 -1.83 -10.20 22.96
C GLU A 5 -2.25 -10.08 21.48
N ALA A 6 -2.60 -8.87 21.02
CA ALA A 6 -2.94 -8.63 19.62
C ALA A 6 -1.75 -8.90 18.69
N MET A 7 -0.56 -8.43 19.05
CA MET A 7 0.64 -8.58 18.22
C MET A 7 1.19 -10.00 18.16
N ALA A 8 0.85 -10.84 19.16
CA ALA A 8 1.18 -12.26 19.19
C ALA A 8 0.23 -13.14 18.35
N LEU A 9 -0.87 -12.59 17.82
CA LEU A 9 -1.80 -13.35 16.99
C LEU A 9 -1.14 -13.83 15.69
N PRO A 10 -1.52 -15.01 15.17
CA PRO A 10 -1.18 -15.42 13.82
C PRO A 10 -1.65 -14.38 12.78
N LYS A 11 -0.89 -14.22 11.69
CA LYS A 11 -1.13 -13.18 10.66
C LYS A 11 -2.60 -13.05 10.25
N GLN A 12 -3.25 -14.16 9.91
CA GLN A 12 -4.63 -14.14 9.43
C GLN A 12 -5.60 -13.70 10.54
N GLN A 13 -5.43 -14.20 11.76
CA GLN A 13 -6.28 -13.80 12.90
C GLN A 13 -6.11 -12.32 13.23
N PHE A 14 -4.88 -11.78 13.10
CA PHE A 14 -4.63 -10.35 13.27
C PHE A 14 -5.37 -9.53 12.20
N ILE A 15 -5.30 -9.94 10.93
CA ILE A 15 -6.01 -9.28 9.83
C ILE A 15 -7.52 -9.32 10.05
N ASP A 16 -8.07 -10.48 10.38
CA ASP A 16 -9.51 -10.66 10.63
C ASP A 16 -9.97 -9.79 11.80
N ARG A 17 -9.14 -9.68 12.85
CA ARG A 17 -9.40 -8.79 13.98
C ARG A 17 -9.41 -7.32 13.59
N CYS A 18 -8.49 -6.88 12.72
CA CYS A 18 -8.49 -5.53 12.18
C CYS A 18 -9.74 -5.27 11.34
N LYS A 19 -10.18 -6.22 10.51
CA LYS A 19 -11.42 -6.10 9.72
C LYS A 19 -12.65 -5.98 10.63
N ALA A 20 -12.76 -6.85 11.63
CA ALA A 20 -13.83 -6.76 12.62
C ALA A 20 -13.86 -5.40 13.32
N TRP A 21 -12.69 -4.82 13.62
CA TRP A 21 -12.63 -3.47 14.18
C TRP A 21 -13.12 -2.39 13.18
N LEU A 22 -12.82 -2.52 11.89
CA LEU A 22 -13.33 -1.59 10.87
C LEU A 22 -14.85 -1.67 10.76
N ASP A 23 -15.41 -2.89 10.79
CA ASP A 23 -16.85 -3.10 10.72
C ASP A 23 -17.56 -2.51 11.95
N GLU A 24 -16.98 -2.68 13.15
CA GLU A 24 -17.55 -2.21 14.41
C GLU A 24 -17.41 -0.69 14.61
N PHE A 25 -16.28 -0.10 14.21
CA PHE A 25 -15.90 1.27 14.63
C PHE A 25 -15.60 2.24 13.48
N ASN A 26 -15.53 1.78 12.23
CA ASN A 26 -15.22 2.60 11.06
C ASN A 26 -16.22 2.42 9.92
N ASP A 27 -17.45 1.98 10.23
CA ASP A 27 -18.53 1.72 9.26
C ASP A 27 -18.10 0.77 8.11
N GLY A 28 -17.17 -0.15 8.38
CA GLY A 28 -16.59 -1.06 7.37
C GLY A 28 -15.68 -0.36 6.34
N ASN A 29 -15.41 0.94 6.49
CA ASN A 29 -14.54 1.67 5.59
C ASN A 29 -13.06 1.37 5.87
N GLN A 30 -12.21 1.59 4.86
CA GLN A 30 -10.76 1.50 5.02
C GLN A 30 -10.22 2.64 5.88
N LEU A 31 -9.13 2.40 6.60
CA LEU A 31 -8.45 3.41 7.37
C LEU A 31 -7.90 4.52 6.49
N ASN A 32 -8.22 5.76 6.84
CA ASN A 32 -7.56 6.93 6.29
C ASN A 32 -6.29 7.21 7.10
N ILE A 33 -5.13 6.82 6.57
CA ILE A 33 -3.83 6.97 7.25
C ILE A 33 -2.88 7.84 6.42
N ASP A 34 -2.11 8.68 7.12
CA ASP A 34 -1.04 9.50 6.53
C ASP A 34 0.21 8.67 6.23
N GLY A 35 0.07 7.72 5.32
CA GLY A 35 1.16 6.90 4.81
C GLY A 35 1.09 5.42 5.21
N PRO A 36 1.64 4.54 4.37
CA PRO A 36 1.38 3.10 4.45
C PRO A 36 2.12 2.42 5.62
N THR A 37 3.17 3.05 6.18
CA THR A 37 3.90 2.57 7.36
C THR A 37 3.11 2.68 8.66
N LYS A 38 2.04 3.50 8.69
CA LYS A 38 1.15 3.60 9.85
C LYS A 38 0.06 2.54 9.87
N CYS A 39 0.00 1.68 8.86
CA CYS A 39 -0.98 0.60 8.79
C CYS A 39 -0.73 -0.43 9.92
N PRO A 40 -1.77 -0.91 10.64
CA PRO A 40 -1.62 -1.96 11.65
C PRO A 40 -0.93 -3.23 11.12
N ILE A 41 -1.22 -3.61 9.87
CA ILE A 41 -0.58 -4.77 9.23
C ILE A 41 0.92 -4.54 9.05
N HIS A 42 1.35 -3.35 8.65
CA HIS A 42 2.78 -3.04 8.55
C HIS A 42 3.46 -3.14 9.92
N ALA A 43 2.84 -2.57 10.96
CA ALA A 43 3.37 -2.65 12.32
C ALA A 43 3.49 -4.10 12.80
N TRP A 44 2.49 -4.94 12.54
CA TRP A 44 2.52 -6.37 12.88
C TRP A 44 3.66 -7.12 12.17
N VAL A 45 3.88 -6.86 10.88
CA VAL A 45 4.96 -7.49 10.10
C VAL A 45 6.34 -7.09 10.64
N MET A 46 6.52 -5.81 10.98
CA MET A 46 7.78 -5.31 11.53
C MET A 46 8.05 -5.85 12.93
N HIS A 47 7.02 -5.94 13.78
CA HIS A 47 7.11 -6.50 15.12
C HIS A 47 7.47 -8.00 15.11
N ASN A 48 6.86 -8.77 14.19
CA ASN A 48 7.04 -10.22 14.12
C ASN A 48 8.18 -10.65 13.18
N HIS A 49 8.93 -9.71 12.61
CA HIS A 49 10.01 -9.95 11.65
C HIS A 49 9.60 -10.86 10.48
N GLN A 50 8.35 -10.72 9.99
CA GLN A 50 7.77 -11.58 8.95
C GLN A 50 7.98 -11.04 7.52
N ALA A 51 8.81 -10.01 7.35
CA ALA A 51 9.10 -9.46 6.03
C ALA A 51 9.84 -10.50 5.16
N CYS A 52 9.41 -10.66 3.90
CA CYS A 52 10.11 -11.54 2.98
C CYS A 52 11.42 -10.92 2.49
N CYS A 53 12.44 -11.73 2.24
CA CYS A 53 13.75 -11.30 1.71
C CYS A 53 13.77 -11.16 0.18
N LYS A 54 12.61 -11.04 -0.47
CA LYS A 54 12.51 -10.99 -1.93
C LYS A 54 12.63 -9.55 -2.41
N ASP A 55 13.57 -9.30 -3.31
CA ASP A 55 13.75 -7.98 -3.93
C ASP A 55 12.62 -7.66 -4.91
N LEU A 56 12.11 -8.67 -5.62
CA LEU A 56 11.00 -8.53 -6.55
C LEU A 56 9.97 -9.63 -6.33
N VAL A 57 8.71 -9.23 -6.21
CA VAL A 57 7.56 -10.12 -6.09
C VAL A 57 6.62 -9.90 -7.27
N GLY A 58 6.06 -10.99 -7.78
CA GLY A 58 5.07 -10.94 -8.84
C GLY A 58 3.70 -10.54 -8.30
N GLY A 59 3.00 -9.67 -9.02
CA GLY A 59 1.67 -9.19 -8.65
C GLY A 59 1.68 -7.98 -7.72
N ILE A 60 0.50 -7.38 -7.58
CA ILE A 60 0.25 -6.25 -6.69
C ILE A 60 -0.99 -6.59 -5.88
N THR A 61 -0.93 -6.40 -4.57
CA THR A 61 -2.07 -6.57 -3.69
C THR A 61 -2.30 -5.29 -2.92
N ASN A 62 -3.55 -4.84 -2.86
CA ASN A 62 -3.95 -3.72 -2.02
C ASN A 62 -4.35 -4.25 -0.65
N CYS A 63 -3.93 -3.55 0.40
CA CYS A 63 -4.27 -3.85 1.77
C CYS A 63 -5.77 -3.65 2.00
N GLU A 64 -6.45 -4.65 2.55
CA GLU A 64 -7.88 -4.53 2.87
C GLU A 64 -8.16 -3.54 4.01
N ILE A 65 -7.15 -3.25 4.84
CA ILE A 65 -7.30 -2.37 6.00
C ILE A 65 -7.15 -0.89 5.65
N CYS A 66 -6.21 -0.53 4.76
CA CYS A 66 -5.92 0.88 4.42
C CYS A 66 -5.92 1.19 2.93
N GLY A 67 -6.18 0.20 2.06
CA GLY A 67 -6.20 0.35 0.60
C GLY A 67 -4.84 0.52 -0.07
N GLN A 68 -3.77 0.73 0.71
CA GLN A 68 -2.43 0.98 0.18
C GLN A 68 -1.79 -0.28 -0.41
N PRO A 69 -0.85 -0.16 -1.36
CA PRO A 69 -0.13 -1.30 -1.92
C PRO A 69 0.70 -2.03 -0.85
N MET A 70 0.69 -3.37 -0.91
CA MET A 70 1.49 -4.23 -0.05
C MET A 70 2.04 -5.45 -0.80
N CYS A 71 3.05 -6.08 -0.24
CA CYS A 71 3.59 -7.34 -0.75
C CYS A 71 2.56 -8.47 -0.60
N PRO A 72 2.24 -9.24 -1.66
CA PRO A 72 1.28 -10.35 -1.59
C PRO A 72 1.70 -11.46 -0.63
N ASP A 73 3.01 -11.68 -0.45
CA ASP A 73 3.53 -12.80 0.34
C ASP A 73 3.52 -12.48 1.85
N CYS A 74 4.09 -11.33 2.23
CA CYS A 74 4.28 -10.94 3.62
C CYS A 74 3.35 -9.84 4.12
N SER A 75 2.55 -9.21 3.25
CA SER A 75 1.66 -8.09 3.59
C SER A 75 2.38 -6.83 4.10
N ASN A 76 3.69 -6.74 3.89
CA ASN A 76 4.46 -5.54 4.18
C ASN A 76 4.12 -4.41 3.21
N HIS A 77 4.04 -3.19 3.73
CA HIS A 77 3.76 -1.96 2.99
C HIS A 77 5.02 -1.25 2.46
N GLY A 78 6.22 -1.71 2.82
CA GLY A 78 7.48 -1.20 2.30
C GLY A 78 7.76 -1.66 0.87
N VAL A 79 6.86 -1.36 -0.05
CA VAL A 79 6.92 -1.79 -1.46
C VAL A 79 6.90 -0.61 -2.41
N THR A 80 7.55 -0.78 -3.56
CA THR A 80 7.44 0.12 -4.71
C THR A 80 6.71 -0.60 -5.83
N GLN A 81 5.71 0.06 -6.44
CA GLN A 81 4.95 -0.53 -7.52
C GLN A 81 5.73 -0.41 -8.82
N LEU A 82 6.17 -1.55 -9.35
CA LEU A 82 6.92 -1.63 -10.60
C LEU A 82 6.01 -2.13 -11.71
N SER A 83 6.07 -1.50 -12.88
CA SER A 83 5.33 -1.93 -14.08
C SER A 83 6.13 -1.67 -15.35
N ARG A 84 5.84 -2.46 -16.39
CA ARG A 84 6.39 -2.24 -17.73
C ARG A 84 5.48 -1.30 -18.52
N VAL A 85 5.69 0.00 -18.37
CA VAL A 85 4.85 1.00 -19.06
C VAL A 85 5.32 1.26 -20.50
N THR A 86 6.63 1.32 -20.73
CA THR A 86 7.24 1.62 -22.05
C THR A 86 8.03 0.44 -22.63
N GLY A 87 7.86 -0.76 -22.05
CA GLY A 87 8.62 -1.97 -22.39
C GLY A 87 9.68 -2.37 -21.35
N TYR A 88 10.19 -1.40 -20.57
CA TYR A 88 11.10 -1.63 -19.45
C TYR A 88 10.37 -1.54 -18.11
N ILE A 89 10.88 -2.26 -17.09
CA ILE A 89 10.36 -2.17 -15.72
C ILE A 89 10.77 -0.81 -15.15
N GLN A 90 9.77 -0.04 -14.72
CA GLN A 90 9.96 1.28 -14.12
C GLN A 90 9.03 1.43 -12.91
N ASP A 91 9.39 2.31 -11.99
CA ASP A 91 8.50 2.73 -10.91
C ASP A 91 7.30 3.50 -11.47
N VAL A 92 6.11 3.05 -11.10
CA VAL A 92 4.84 3.63 -11.53
C VAL A 92 4.67 5.04 -10.95
N ALA A 93 5.11 5.28 -9.71
CA ALA A 93 5.00 6.60 -9.10
C ALA A 93 5.86 7.64 -9.83
N GLY A 94 7.12 7.30 -10.12
CA GLY A 94 8.02 8.12 -10.93
C GLY A 94 7.47 8.41 -12.34
N PHE A 95 6.96 7.39 -13.05
CA PHE A 95 6.36 7.59 -14.37
C PHE A 95 5.16 8.56 -14.32
N ASN A 96 4.26 8.38 -13.35
CA ASN A 96 3.10 9.24 -13.17
C ASN A 96 3.49 10.68 -12.84
N ALA A 97 4.49 10.89 -11.97
CA ALA A 97 5.01 12.21 -11.66
C ALA A 97 5.60 12.90 -12.90
N GLY A 98 6.38 12.16 -13.70
CA GLY A 98 6.91 12.65 -14.98
C GLY A 98 5.81 13.05 -15.95
N LYS A 99 4.75 12.23 -16.11
CA LYS A 99 3.61 12.57 -16.98
C LYS A 99 2.82 13.79 -16.52
N LYS A 100 2.68 14.00 -15.21
CA LYS A 100 2.08 15.22 -14.67
C LYS A 100 2.91 16.45 -15.01
N GLN A 101 4.24 16.35 -14.90
CA GLN A 101 5.14 17.44 -15.28
C GLN A 101 5.09 17.70 -16.79
N GLU A 102 5.17 16.66 -17.63
CA GLU A 102 5.00 16.79 -19.08
C GLU A 102 3.68 17.50 -19.43
N LEU A 103 2.58 17.18 -18.75
CA LEU A 103 1.29 17.83 -18.97
C LEU A 103 1.33 19.32 -18.59
N ALA A 104 2.00 19.67 -17.48
CA ALA A 104 2.15 21.05 -17.04
C ALA A 104 2.99 21.88 -18.03
N ASP A 105 4.02 21.28 -18.62
CA ASP A 105 4.93 21.95 -19.56
C ASP A 105 4.32 22.11 -20.98
N ARG A 106 3.19 21.46 -21.26
CA ARG A 106 2.51 21.59 -22.56
C ARG A 106 2.00 23.02 -22.75
N LYS A 107 2.52 23.70 -23.77
CA LYS A 107 1.97 24.97 -24.24
C LYS A 107 0.55 24.76 -24.74
N LYS A 108 -0.42 25.40 -24.07
CA LYS A 108 -1.78 25.51 -24.55
C LYS A 108 -1.83 26.66 -25.55
N HIS A 109 -2.09 26.36 -26.82
CA HIS A 109 -2.41 27.38 -27.80
C HIS A 109 -3.91 27.64 -27.74
N ASP A 110 -4.30 28.84 -27.31
CA ASP A 110 -5.68 29.30 -27.44
C ASP A 110 -5.90 29.66 -28.91
N THR A 111 -6.75 28.90 -29.59
CA THR A 111 -7.04 29.11 -31.02
C THR A 111 -8.11 30.19 -31.27
N PHE A 112 -8.54 30.93 -30.25
CA PHE A 112 -9.49 32.04 -30.41
C PHE A 112 -9.14 33.26 -29.55
N ARG A 113 -8.08 34.00 -29.92
CA ARG A 113 -8.01 35.44 -29.64
C ARG A 113 -7.09 36.19 -30.61
#